data_AF-A0A1K2HCX2-F1
#
_entry.id   AF-A0A1K2HCX2-F1
#
_cell.length_a   1.000
_cell.length_b   1.000
_cell.length_c   1.000
_cell.angle_alpha   90.00
_cell.angle_beta   90.00
_cell.angle_gamma   90.00
#
_symmetry.space_group_name_H-M   'P 1'
#
loop_
_entity.id
_entity.type
_entity.pdbx_description
1 polymer ?
#
loop_
_entity_poly.entity_id
_entity_poly.type
_entity_poly.pdbx_seq_one_letter_code
_entity_poly.pdbx_strand_id
1 'polypeptide(L)'
;MEGNKINGKTVTESELLALGYRKYYSDDLDVFYNKAICAHVGNCVRGDSNVFEVGRRPWIITSNAASVEQCITVINSCPSGALKWLYHSQGDLIKKEIAMPNFTFEDQGDQIVLINADTQQQAGEIAFMEAEDTLIIVHTGVNPEFRGNGLAEQLVAKVVEKARREDKKIFPICPFAQKEFKAKPEYSDVLRQDV
;
A
#
# COMPACT_ATOMS: atom_id res chain seq x y z
N MET A 1 10.49 -6.66 24.09
CA MET A 1 9.40 -5.72 24.45
C MET A 1 8.11 -6.25 23.83
N GLU A 2 6.95 -6.02 24.46
CA GLU A 2 5.66 -6.26 23.79
C GLU A 2 5.35 -5.09 22.84
N GLY A 3 5.48 -5.33 21.54
CA GLY A 3 5.32 -4.32 20.48
C GLY A 3 3.90 -3.79 20.31
N ASN A 4 2.90 -4.41 20.91
CA ASN A 4 1.53 -3.90 20.99
C ASN A 4 1.25 -3.11 22.27
N LYS A 5 2.28 -2.78 23.07
CA LYS A 5 2.14 -2.05 24.34
C LYS A 5 3.12 -0.89 24.49
N ILE A 6 2.72 0.11 25.28
CA ILE A 6 3.58 1.16 25.84
C ILE A 6 3.29 1.22 27.34
N ASN A 7 4.34 1.12 28.17
CA ASN A 7 4.22 1.11 29.63
C ASN A 7 3.22 0.07 30.17
N GLY A 8 3.19 -1.11 29.55
CA GLY A 8 2.30 -2.22 29.93
C GLY A 8 0.84 -2.08 29.47
N LYS A 9 0.46 -0.96 28.85
CA LYS A 9 -0.88 -0.74 28.28
C LYS A 9 -0.89 -1.04 26.79
N THR A 10 -1.93 -1.74 26.33
CA THR A 10 -2.17 -1.95 24.90
C THR A 10 -2.36 -0.61 24.21
N VAL A 11 -1.67 -0.41 23.09
CA VAL A 11 -1.75 0.83 22.31
C VAL A 11 -2.82 0.72 21.23
N THR A 12 -3.38 1.86 20.84
CA THR A 12 -4.28 2.00 19.69
C THR A 12 -3.56 2.66 18.53
N GLU A 13 -4.12 2.53 17.31
CA GLU A 13 -3.58 3.19 16.13
C GLU A 13 -3.50 4.71 16.32
N SER A 14 -4.60 5.35 16.76
CA SER A 14 -4.66 6.80 16.93
C SER A 14 -3.59 7.33 17.89
N GLU A 15 -3.31 6.59 18.98
CA GLU A 15 -2.24 6.95 19.91
C GLU A 15 -0.86 6.85 19.26
N LEU A 16 -0.60 5.79 18.50
CA LEU A 16 0.68 5.62 17.81
C LEU A 16 0.92 6.72 16.77
N LEU A 17 -0.10 7.07 15.99
CA LEU A 17 -0.01 8.15 15.02
C LEU A 17 0.25 9.50 15.72
N ALA A 18 -0.46 9.79 16.82
CA ALA A 18 -0.25 11.00 17.62
C ALA A 18 1.16 11.07 18.24
N LEU A 19 1.76 9.92 18.54
CA LEU A 19 3.15 9.81 19.02
C LEU A 19 4.19 9.84 17.89
N GLY A 20 3.79 10.12 16.65
CA GLY A 20 4.69 10.28 15.51
C GLY A 20 5.19 8.97 14.91
N TYR A 21 4.51 7.85 15.17
CA TYR A 21 4.79 6.61 14.44
C TYR A 21 4.20 6.70 13.04
N ARG A 22 4.98 6.28 12.06
CA ARG A 22 4.50 6.07 10.70
C ARG A 22 3.94 4.67 10.57
N LYS A 23 2.74 4.55 10.02
CA LYS A 23 2.09 3.27 9.72
C LYS A 23 2.58 2.68 8.39
N TYR A 24 2.74 1.37 8.37
CA TYR A 24 3.07 0.52 7.22
C TYR A 24 2.09 -0.64 7.21
N TYR A 25 1.34 -0.72 6.12
CA TYR A 25 0.11 -1.50 6.05
C TYR A 25 0.35 -2.87 5.41
N SER A 26 -0.29 -3.92 5.93
CA SER A 26 -0.57 -5.17 5.19
C SER A 26 -2.00 -5.65 5.46
N ASP A 27 -2.41 -6.72 4.78
CA ASP A 27 -3.74 -7.30 4.90
C ASP A 27 -4.05 -7.84 6.31
N ASP A 28 -3.05 -8.35 7.04
CA ASP A 28 -3.25 -9.01 8.34
C ASP A 28 -2.63 -8.26 9.54
N LEU A 29 -1.56 -7.50 9.31
CA LEU A 29 -0.77 -6.86 10.36
C LEU A 29 -0.34 -5.43 9.98
N ASP A 30 -0.66 -4.47 10.83
CA ASP A 30 -0.14 -3.12 10.70
C ASP A 30 1.13 -2.96 11.51
N VAL A 31 2.18 -2.42 10.89
CA VAL A 31 3.47 -2.15 11.54
C VAL A 31 3.70 -0.65 11.59
N PHE A 32 4.11 -0.18 12.76
CA PHE A 32 4.30 1.22 13.04
C PHE A 32 5.77 1.46 13.37
N TYR A 33 6.37 2.48 12.76
CA TYR A 33 7.77 2.83 12.96
C TYR A 33 7.95 4.30 13.28
N ASN A 34 8.67 4.58 14.37
CA ASN A 34 9.10 5.92 14.74
C ASN A 34 10.62 6.07 14.55
N LYS A 35 11.01 6.85 13.54
CA LYS A 35 12.42 7.12 13.22
C LYS A 35 13.15 7.86 14.34
N ALA A 36 12.49 8.77 15.03
CA ALA A 36 13.10 9.58 16.09
C ALA A 36 13.45 8.75 17.33
N ILE A 37 12.76 7.63 17.55
CA ILE A 37 12.98 6.72 18.68
C ILE A 37 13.93 5.56 18.29
N CYS A 38 14.16 5.34 17.00
CA CYS A 38 14.97 4.21 16.55
C CYS A 38 16.43 4.39 16.95
N ALA A 39 16.94 3.45 17.75
CA ALA A 39 18.35 3.41 18.13
C ALA A 39 19.18 2.42 17.28
N HIS A 40 18.54 1.42 16.64
CA HIS A 40 19.24 0.28 16.03
C HIS A 40 18.50 -0.33 14.81
N VAL A 41 18.53 0.36 13.68
CA VAL A 41 17.85 -0.08 12.43
C VAL A 41 18.26 -1.50 11.98
N GLY A 42 19.53 -1.86 12.19
CA GLY A 42 20.10 -3.14 11.76
C GLY A 42 19.55 -4.38 12.47
N ASN A 43 18.85 -4.24 13.59
CA ASN A 43 18.21 -5.38 14.25
C ASN A 43 17.02 -5.89 13.44
N CYS A 44 16.26 -4.97 12.85
CA CYS A 44 15.07 -5.31 12.05
C CYS A 44 15.49 -5.97 10.74
N VAL A 45 16.49 -5.39 10.06
CA VAL A 45 17.03 -5.91 8.79
C VAL A 45 17.62 -7.32 8.97
N ARG A 46 18.32 -7.57 10.09
CA ARG A 46 18.84 -8.92 10.39
C ARG A 46 17.76 -9.90 10.83
N GLY A 47 16.71 -9.41 11.48
CA GLY A 47 15.59 -10.22 11.93
C GLY A 47 14.71 -10.70 10.79
N ASP A 48 14.48 -9.85 9.79
CA ASP A 48 13.77 -10.20 8.55
C ASP A 48 14.07 -9.18 7.44
N SER A 49 14.99 -9.51 6.53
CA SER A 49 15.37 -8.63 5.41
C SER A 49 14.33 -8.57 4.29
N ASN A 50 13.35 -9.49 4.27
CA ASN A 50 12.27 -9.45 3.28
C ASN A 50 11.22 -8.40 3.67
N VAL A 51 11.04 -8.19 4.99
CA VAL A 51 10.16 -7.16 5.55
C VAL A 51 10.87 -5.81 5.70
N PHE A 52 12.12 -5.78 6.17
CA PHE A 52 12.85 -4.53 6.48
C PHE A 52 13.98 -4.27 5.47
N GLU A 53 13.65 -3.71 4.30
CA GLU A 53 14.54 -3.63 3.15
C GLU A 53 15.22 -2.24 2.99
N VAL A 54 16.48 -2.12 3.41
CA VAL A 54 17.23 -0.86 3.35
C VAL A 54 17.35 -0.35 1.92
N GLY A 55 17.09 0.94 1.71
CA GLY A 55 17.19 1.59 0.39
C GLY A 55 15.91 1.52 -0.44
N ARG A 56 14.93 0.71 -0.04
CA ARG A 56 13.61 0.66 -0.68
C ARG A 56 12.63 1.67 -0.08
N ARG A 57 11.64 2.07 -0.88
CA ARG A 57 10.45 2.82 -0.46
C ARG A 57 9.19 2.05 -0.88
N PRO A 58 8.29 1.66 0.04
CA PRO A 58 8.44 1.77 1.51
C PRO A 58 9.59 0.89 2.03
N TRP A 59 10.19 1.30 3.16
CA TRP A 59 11.28 0.57 3.81
C TRP A 59 10.78 -0.70 4.52
N ILE A 60 9.54 -0.69 5.03
CA ILE A 60 8.89 -1.83 5.67
C ILE A 60 7.82 -2.37 4.72
N ILE A 61 7.88 -3.67 4.41
CA ILE A 61 6.95 -4.38 3.52
C ILE A 61 6.40 -5.58 4.28
N THR A 62 5.32 -5.35 5.01
CA THR A 62 4.70 -6.35 5.88
C THR A 62 4.12 -7.54 5.11
N SER A 63 3.69 -7.35 3.87
CA SER A 63 3.22 -8.43 2.99
C SER A 63 4.33 -9.41 2.54
N ASN A 64 5.60 -9.08 2.74
CA ASN A 64 6.72 -9.97 2.43
C ASN A 64 7.11 -10.88 3.62
N ALA A 65 6.45 -10.74 4.77
CA ALA A 65 6.72 -11.59 5.92
C ALA A 65 6.37 -13.04 5.61
N ALA A 66 7.23 -13.98 6.00
CA ALA A 66 6.94 -15.42 5.86
C ALA A 66 5.73 -15.85 6.70
N SER A 67 5.51 -15.17 7.84
CA SER A 67 4.27 -15.23 8.62
C SER A 67 4.12 -13.98 9.50
N VAL A 68 2.90 -13.74 9.98
CA VAL A 68 2.60 -12.65 10.91
C VAL A 68 3.37 -12.81 12.22
N GLU A 69 3.49 -14.02 12.74
CA GLU A 69 4.19 -14.34 13.99
C GLU A 69 5.69 -14.04 13.90
N GLN A 70 6.30 -14.34 12.75
CA GLN A 70 7.70 -14.01 12.50
C GLN A 70 7.90 -12.49 12.51
N CYS A 71 7.01 -11.75 11.85
CA CYS A 71 7.05 -10.28 11.84
C CYS A 71 6.92 -9.70 13.26
N ILE A 72 5.95 -10.19 14.04
CA ILE A 72 5.74 -9.80 15.44
C ILE A 72 6.98 -10.10 16.29
N THR A 73 7.61 -11.26 16.09
CA THR A 73 8.83 -11.66 16.82
C THR A 73 9.96 -10.67 16.58
N VAL A 74 10.19 -10.28 15.32
CA VAL A 74 11.21 -9.29 14.97
C VAL A 74 10.87 -7.93 15.57
N ILE A 75 9.62 -7.49 15.50
CA ILE A 75 9.18 -6.21 16.09
C ILE A 75 9.38 -6.21 17.61
N ASN A 76 9.02 -7.29 18.29
CA ASN A 76 9.15 -7.43 19.74
C ASN A 76 10.61 -7.42 20.21
N SER A 77 11.57 -7.70 19.32
CA SER A 77 13.00 -7.56 19.59
C SER A 77 13.47 -6.09 19.63
N CYS A 78 12.64 -5.12 19.21
CA CYS A 78 12.98 -3.70 19.19
C CYS A 78 13.24 -3.18 20.62
N PRO A 79 14.49 -2.81 20.96
CA PRO A 79 14.83 -2.42 22.33
C PRO A 79 14.33 -1.01 22.66
N SER A 80 14.29 -0.10 21.68
CA SER A 80 13.85 1.28 21.89
C SER A 80 12.35 1.47 21.83
N GLY A 81 11.60 0.43 21.43
CA GLY A 81 10.16 0.54 21.18
C GLY A 81 9.80 1.32 19.92
N ALA A 82 10.77 1.63 19.06
CA ALA A 82 10.54 2.32 17.79
C ALA A 82 9.66 1.56 16.80
N LEU A 83 9.48 0.25 16.98
CA LEU A 83 8.52 -0.56 16.24
C LEU A 83 7.35 -0.96 17.12
N LYS A 84 6.14 -0.88 16.55
CA LYS A 84 4.89 -1.37 17.15
C LYS A 84 4.09 -2.16 16.12
N TRP A 85 3.17 -3.00 16.60
CA TRP A 85 2.30 -3.78 15.73
C TRP A 85 0.87 -3.80 16.27
N LEU A 86 -0.10 -3.89 15.36
CA LEU A 86 -1.52 -4.11 15.66
C LEU A 86 -2.09 -5.12 14.67
N TYR A 87 -2.90 -6.08 15.16
CA TYR A 87 -3.71 -6.94 14.29
C TYR A 87 -4.83 -6.12 13.66
N HIS A 88 -5.20 -6.46 12.43
CA HIS A 88 -6.46 -5.99 11.86
C HIS A 88 -7.64 -6.57 12.67
N SER A 89 -8.56 -5.71 13.13
CA SER A 89 -9.88 -6.19 13.54
C SER A 89 -10.75 -6.39 12.30
N GLN A 90 -11.76 -7.27 12.33
CA GLN A 90 -12.70 -7.38 11.20
C GLN A 90 -13.44 -6.06 10.87
N GLY A 91 -13.51 -5.12 11.83
CA GLY A 91 -14.00 -3.76 11.57
C GLY A 91 -13.02 -2.90 10.77
N ASP A 92 -11.73 -3.24 10.73
CA ASP A 92 -10.73 -2.52 9.94
C ASP A 92 -10.75 -2.92 8.46
N LEU A 93 -11.30 -4.10 8.11
CA LEU A 93 -11.66 -4.42 6.72
C LEU A 93 -12.80 -3.55 6.20
N ILE A 94 -13.74 -3.15 7.08
CA ILE A 94 -14.78 -2.15 6.77
C ILE A 94 -14.16 -0.74 6.72
N LYS A 95 -13.16 -0.44 7.55
CA LYS A 95 -12.32 0.76 7.38
C LYS A 95 -11.40 0.72 6.16
N LYS A 96 -11.09 -0.43 5.55
CA LYS A 96 -10.39 -0.48 4.25
C LYS A 96 -11.20 0.22 3.16
N GLU A 97 -12.52 0.29 3.33
CA GLU A 97 -13.47 1.02 2.48
C GLU A 97 -13.74 2.47 2.98
N ILE A 98 -13.62 2.73 4.30
CA ILE A 98 -14.03 4.00 4.95
C ILE A 98 -12.86 4.90 5.42
N ALA A 99 -11.65 4.36 5.62
CA ALA A 99 -10.46 5.03 6.19
C ALA A 99 -9.33 5.25 5.17
N MET A 100 -9.67 5.27 3.90
CA MET A 100 -8.92 6.12 2.99
C MET A 100 -9.39 7.57 3.23
N PRO A 101 -8.51 8.59 3.20
CA PRO A 101 -8.95 9.97 3.03
C PRO A 101 -10.03 9.98 1.95
N ASN A 102 -11.12 10.72 2.12
CA ASN A 102 -12.22 10.74 1.14
C ASN A 102 -11.61 10.94 -0.25
N PHE A 103 -11.50 9.90 -1.08
CA PHE A 103 -10.88 9.99 -2.39
C PHE A 103 -11.91 9.61 -3.43
N THR A 104 -12.07 10.47 -4.43
CA THR A 104 -13.00 10.26 -5.54
C THR A 104 -12.19 10.00 -6.80
N PHE A 105 -12.60 8.99 -7.57
CA PHE A 105 -12.08 8.76 -8.91
C PHE A 105 -12.93 9.54 -9.91
N GLU A 106 -12.29 10.37 -10.73
CA GLU A 106 -12.94 11.05 -11.83
C GLU A 106 -12.41 10.47 -13.14
N ASP A 107 -13.30 9.87 -13.92
CA ASP A 107 -12.99 9.36 -15.27
C ASP A 107 -13.14 10.52 -16.27
N GLN A 108 -12.03 10.88 -16.90
CA GLN A 108 -11.92 11.96 -17.87
C GLN A 108 -11.84 11.42 -19.32
N GLY A 109 -12.08 10.12 -19.53
CA GLY A 109 -12.05 9.46 -20.84
C GLY A 109 -10.75 8.70 -21.08
N ASP A 110 -9.64 9.42 -21.27
CA ASP A 110 -8.29 8.86 -21.48
C ASP A 110 -7.43 8.87 -20.19
N GLN A 111 -7.99 9.38 -19.11
CA GLN A 111 -7.34 9.48 -17.81
C GLN A 111 -8.36 9.28 -16.69
N ILE A 112 -7.96 8.58 -15.63
CA ILE A 112 -8.67 8.59 -14.35
C ILE A 112 -7.80 9.32 -13.34
N VAL A 113 -8.33 10.36 -12.71
CA VAL A 113 -7.67 11.09 -11.62
C VAL A 113 -8.26 10.72 -10.28
N LEU A 114 -7.42 10.72 -9.25
CA LEU A 114 -7.80 10.50 -7.86
C LEU A 114 -7.75 11.82 -7.11
N ILE A 115 -8.90 12.31 -6.64
CA ILE A 115 -9.04 13.60 -5.95
C ILE A 115 -9.31 13.37 -4.47
N ASN A 116 -8.57 14.04 -3.60
CA ASN A 116 -8.86 14.11 -2.18
C ASN A 116 -10.08 15.03 -1.96
N ALA A 117 -11.23 14.51 -1.54
CA ALA A 117 -12.46 15.25 -1.38
C ALA A 117 -12.40 16.31 -0.27
N ASP A 118 -11.55 16.14 0.75
CA ASP A 118 -11.43 17.12 1.84
C ASP A 118 -10.66 18.36 1.41
N THR A 119 -9.59 18.17 0.62
CA THR A 119 -8.68 19.24 0.19
C THR A 119 -8.89 19.68 -1.26
N GLN A 120 -9.66 18.92 -2.03
CA GLN A 120 -9.80 19.02 -3.48
C GLN A 120 -8.47 18.88 -4.24
N GLN A 121 -7.44 18.30 -3.60
CA GLN A 121 -6.12 18.12 -4.19
C GLN A 121 -6.05 16.81 -4.99
N GLN A 122 -5.44 16.86 -6.17
CA GLN A 122 -5.13 15.66 -6.94
C GLN A 122 -4.04 14.84 -6.23
N ALA A 123 -4.42 13.60 -5.90
CA ALA A 123 -3.58 12.65 -5.19
C ALA A 123 -2.90 11.65 -6.13
N GLY A 124 -3.48 11.41 -7.31
CA GLY A 124 -2.87 10.53 -8.30
C GLY A 124 -3.62 10.55 -9.62
N GLU A 125 -3.06 9.83 -10.58
CA GLU A 125 -3.62 9.69 -11.93
C GLU A 125 -3.16 8.39 -12.59
N ILE A 126 -3.99 7.92 -13.51
CA ILE A 126 -3.65 6.85 -14.45
C ILE A 126 -4.14 7.25 -15.83
N ALA A 127 -3.23 7.26 -16.80
CA ALA A 127 -3.54 7.59 -18.19
C ALA A 127 -3.46 6.33 -19.05
N PHE A 128 -4.40 6.18 -19.96
CA PHE A 128 -4.49 5.05 -20.87
C PHE A 128 -4.98 5.49 -22.25
N MET A 129 -4.51 4.79 -23.28
CA MET A 129 -5.02 4.94 -24.64
C MET A 129 -6.02 3.83 -24.92
N GLU A 130 -7.12 4.17 -25.56
CA GLU A 130 -8.14 3.21 -25.99
C GLU A 130 -7.89 2.80 -27.45
N ALA A 131 -7.68 1.50 -27.66
CA ALA A 131 -7.79 0.82 -28.94
C ALA A 131 -9.06 -0.06 -28.94
N GLU A 132 -9.43 -0.61 -30.09
CA GLU A 132 -10.70 -1.33 -30.31
C GLU A 132 -11.03 -2.34 -29.20
N ASP A 133 -10.11 -3.24 -28.89
CA ASP A 133 -10.28 -4.30 -27.88
C ASP A 133 -9.34 -4.14 -26.67
N THR A 134 -8.60 -3.04 -26.57
CA THR A 134 -7.45 -2.92 -25.65
C THR A 134 -7.34 -1.54 -25.02
N LEU A 135 -7.16 -1.50 -23.70
CA LEU A 135 -6.71 -0.34 -22.95
C LEU A 135 -5.20 -0.41 -22.73
N ILE A 136 -4.47 0.60 -23.19
CA ILE A 136 -3.01 0.66 -23.09
C ILE A 136 -2.63 1.60 -21.93
N ILE A 137 -2.22 1.07 -20.78
CA ILE A 137 -1.84 1.90 -19.63
C ILE A 137 -0.45 2.49 -19.88
N VAL A 138 -0.37 3.80 -20.10
CA VAL A 138 0.88 4.51 -20.42
C VAL A 138 1.52 5.16 -19.20
N HIS A 139 0.71 5.59 -18.22
CA HIS A 139 1.21 6.27 -17.03
C HIS A 139 0.39 5.93 -15.80
N THR A 140 1.04 5.78 -14.65
CA THR A 140 0.41 5.72 -13.32
C THR A 140 1.27 6.52 -12.36
N GLY A 141 0.68 7.50 -11.70
CA GLY A 141 1.37 8.47 -10.87
C GLY A 141 0.61 8.74 -9.59
N VAL A 142 1.33 8.95 -8.49
CA VAL A 142 0.78 9.40 -7.21
C VAL A 142 1.60 10.59 -6.73
N ASN A 143 0.90 11.64 -6.32
CA ASN A 143 1.49 12.82 -5.72
C ASN A 143 2.31 12.41 -4.48
N PRO A 144 3.57 12.87 -4.36
CA PRO A 144 4.47 12.50 -3.25
C PRO A 144 3.87 12.54 -1.85
N GLU A 145 2.98 13.49 -1.58
CA GLU A 145 2.33 13.67 -0.27
C GLU A 145 1.41 12.51 0.10
N PHE A 146 0.86 11.81 -0.91
CA PHE A 146 -0.08 10.71 -0.74
C PHE A 146 0.54 9.33 -1.03
N ARG A 147 1.85 9.24 -1.27
CA ARG A 147 2.53 7.97 -1.57
C ARG A 147 2.62 7.06 -0.35
N GLY A 148 2.59 5.76 -0.61
CA GLY A 148 2.70 4.72 0.42
C GLY A 148 1.35 4.30 1.03
N ASN A 149 0.24 4.77 0.45
CA ASN A 149 -1.13 4.46 0.89
C ASN A 149 -1.90 3.56 -0.11
N GLY A 150 -1.21 2.86 -1.01
CA GLY A 150 -1.86 1.95 -1.96
C GLY A 150 -2.63 2.63 -3.11
N LEU A 151 -2.45 3.95 -3.33
CA LEU A 151 -3.26 4.70 -4.30
C LEU A 151 -2.95 4.34 -5.75
N ALA A 152 -1.69 4.00 -6.06
CA ALA A 152 -1.29 3.63 -7.42
C ALA A 152 -1.88 2.27 -7.81
N GLU A 153 -1.90 1.34 -6.87
CA GLU A 153 -2.50 0.02 -6.98
C GLU A 153 -4.01 0.12 -7.25
N GLN A 154 -4.70 1.06 -6.59
CA GLN A 154 -6.12 1.28 -6.80
C GLN A 154 -6.44 1.94 -8.14
N LEU A 155 -5.59 2.87 -8.59
CA LEU A 155 -5.70 3.43 -9.94
C LEU A 155 -5.61 2.33 -11.01
N VAL A 156 -4.66 1.39 -10.88
CA VAL A 156 -4.57 0.22 -11.76
C VAL A 156 -5.82 -0.65 -11.64
N ALA A 157 -6.28 -0.92 -10.42
CA ALA A 157 -7.51 -1.70 -10.19
C ALA A 157 -8.73 -1.08 -10.87
N LYS A 158 -8.85 0.26 -10.91
CA LYS A 158 -9.95 0.95 -11.60
C LYS A 158 -9.90 0.78 -13.11
N VAL A 159 -8.71 0.78 -13.72
CA VAL A 159 -8.59 0.46 -15.15
C VAL A 159 -8.89 -1.02 -15.43
N VAL A 160 -8.51 -1.92 -14.51
CA VAL A 160 -8.89 -3.35 -14.58
C VAL A 160 -10.41 -3.52 -14.52
N GLU A 161 -11.10 -2.85 -13.59
CA GLU A 161 -12.56 -2.86 -13.51
C GLU A 161 -13.22 -2.32 -14.78
N LYS A 162 -12.68 -1.20 -15.34
CA LYS A 162 -13.14 -0.62 -16.60
C LYS A 162 -12.99 -1.62 -17.75
N ALA A 163 -11.83 -2.26 -17.88
CA ALA A 163 -11.56 -3.25 -18.93
C ALA A 163 -12.52 -4.45 -18.84
N ARG A 164 -12.75 -4.99 -17.63
CA ARG A 164 -13.73 -6.08 -17.41
C ARG A 164 -15.15 -5.67 -17.81
N ARG A 165 -15.57 -4.47 -17.43
CA ARG A 165 -16.92 -3.95 -17.73
C ARG A 165 -17.13 -3.73 -19.22
N GLU A 166 -16.08 -3.34 -19.93
CA GLU A 166 -16.11 -3.01 -21.36
C GLU A 166 -15.67 -4.19 -22.26
N ASP A 167 -15.42 -5.36 -21.68
CA ASP A 167 -14.93 -6.56 -22.37
C ASP A 167 -13.63 -6.31 -23.19
N LYS A 168 -12.72 -5.51 -22.62
CA LYS A 168 -11.42 -5.17 -23.21
C LYS A 168 -10.27 -5.87 -22.49
N LYS A 169 -9.16 -6.03 -23.20
CA LYS A 169 -7.86 -6.40 -22.64
C LYS A 169 -7.06 -5.17 -22.22
N ILE A 170 -6.00 -5.39 -21.44
CA ILE A 170 -5.08 -4.36 -20.97
C ILE A 170 -3.67 -4.69 -21.44
N PHE A 171 -3.01 -3.71 -22.04
CA PHE A 171 -1.59 -3.74 -22.32
C PHE A 171 -0.84 -2.71 -21.44
N PRO A 172 -0.15 -3.14 -20.36
CA PRO A 172 0.50 -2.21 -19.45
C PRO A 172 1.89 -1.81 -19.96
N ILE A 173 2.03 -0.60 -20.52
CA ILE A 173 3.34 -0.04 -20.89
C ILE A 173 4.01 0.59 -19.66
N CYS A 174 3.23 1.23 -18.79
CA CYS A 174 3.75 1.82 -17.57
C CYS A 174 4.50 0.76 -16.71
N PRO A 175 5.75 0.99 -16.30
CA PRO A 175 6.51 0.02 -15.50
C PRO A 175 5.84 -0.33 -14.16
N PHE A 176 5.13 0.62 -13.55
CA PHE A 176 4.35 0.36 -12.34
C PHE A 176 3.22 -0.64 -12.62
N ALA A 177 2.42 -0.38 -13.65
CA ALA A 177 1.35 -1.29 -14.05
C ALA A 177 1.89 -2.68 -14.41
N GLN A 178 3.01 -2.78 -15.15
CA GLN A 178 3.64 -4.08 -15.43
C GLN A 178 4.00 -4.85 -14.17
N LYS A 179 4.58 -4.17 -13.19
CA LYS A 179 4.93 -4.77 -11.90
C LYS A 179 3.67 -5.24 -11.16
N GLU A 180 2.61 -4.44 -11.18
CA GLU A 180 1.35 -4.75 -10.53
C GLU A 180 0.71 -6.00 -11.13
N PHE A 181 0.61 -6.07 -12.46
CA PHE A 181 0.10 -7.26 -13.18
C PHE A 181 0.95 -8.52 -12.93
N LYS A 182 2.27 -8.39 -12.75
CA LYS A 182 3.12 -9.53 -12.36
C LYS A 182 2.88 -9.99 -10.93
N ALA A 183 2.56 -9.07 -10.03
CA ALA A 183 2.34 -9.35 -8.61
C ALA A 183 0.92 -9.89 -8.31
N LYS A 184 -0.04 -9.62 -9.21
CA LYS A 184 -1.47 -9.91 -9.01
C LYS A 184 -2.01 -10.88 -10.07
N PRO A 185 -1.92 -12.21 -9.82
CA PRO A 185 -2.45 -13.23 -10.73
C PRO A 185 -3.93 -13.02 -11.07
N GLU A 186 -4.70 -12.39 -10.19
CA GLU A 186 -6.10 -12.05 -10.39
C GLU A 186 -6.36 -11.04 -11.51
N TYR A 187 -5.34 -10.37 -12.07
CA TYR A 187 -5.47 -9.48 -13.24
C TYR A 187 -5.21 -10.20 -14.57
N SER A 188 -4.87 -11.49 -14.53
CA SER A 188 -4.51 -12.26 -15.73
C SER A 188 -5.67 -12.42 -16.72
N ASP A 189 -6.92 -12.29 -16.28
CA ASP A 189 -8.12 -12.37 -17.10
C ASP A 189 -8.23 -11.23 -18.12
N VAL A 190 -7.73 -10.05 -17.76
CA VAL A 190 -7.72 -8.87 -18.63
C VAL A 190 -6.36 -8.58 -19.25
N LEU A 191 -5.29 -9.26 -18.86
CA LEU A 191 -3.96 -9.02 -19.45
C LEU A 191 -3.91 -9.46 -20.91
N ARG A 192 -3.45 -8.57 -21.79
CA ARG A 192 -3.13 -8.89 -23.19
C ARG A 192 -1.88 -9.78 -23.25
N GLN A 193 -1.97 -10.94 -23.89
CA GLN A 193 -0.90 -11.97 -23.90
C GLN A 193 -0.06 -11.96 -25.19
N ASP A 194 -0.50 -11.24 -26.21
CA ASP A 194 0.03 -11.20 -27.57
C ASP A 194 0.81 -9.89 -27.83
N VAL A 195 2.08 -9.83 -27.40
CA VAL A 195 3.08 -8.89 -27.96
C VAL A 195 4.44 -9.56 -28.05
#